data_AF-A0A6V2PN52-F1
#
_entry.id   AF-A0A6V2PN52-F1
#
_cell.length_a   1.000
_cell.length_b   1.000
_cell.length_c   1.000
_cell.angle_alpha   90.00
_cell.angle_beta   90.00
_cell.angle_gamma   90.00
#
_symmetry.space_group_name_H-M   'P 1'
#
loop_
_entity.id
_entity.type
_entity.pdbx_description
1 polymer ?
#
loop_
_entity_poly.entity_id
_entity_poly.type
_entity_poly.pdbx_seq_one_letter_code
_entity_poly.pdbx_strand_id
1 'polypeptide(L)'
;MWPILLLFSLTPPQLPPHRAASRTSRAAAPRAVDDESKGALGGAVLGGLIAGPFGALWGASLGSSMGAAGRERREEEARLAAMGLDREAVRLAAALAAELAEAEASVSACEEAERSQSNLGERLAAAAAEQYAAAEEKLRAGDEESARALLVERQETQAKAARADAELQEARDRTLSVRRAVSVLSTRAAELEASLDQAAARKAVGSGPVAGAVEAAPPEDPLLARFKDLEGGK
;
A
#
# COMPACT_ATOMS: atom_id res chain seq x y z
N MET A 1 47.25 17.75 23.72
CA MET A 1 47.33 16.96 22.47
C MET A 1 47.52 15.50 22.85
N TRP A 2 46.45 14.72 22.86
CA TRP A 2 46.41 13.25 23.02
C TRP A 2 45.29 12.72 22.12
N PRO A 3 45.46 11.59 21.40
CA PRO A 3 44.39 11.02 20.58
C PRO A 3 43.57 10.01 21.41
N ILE A 4 42.26 10.20 21.44
CA ILE A 4 41.30 9.21 21.95
C ILE A 4 40.90 8.33 20.77
N LEU A 5 41.39 7.09 20.76
CA LEU A 5 40.87 6.00 19.95
C LEU A 5 39.54 5.52 20.57
N LEU A 6 38.41 5.89 19.99
CA LEU A 6 37.12 5.29 20.30
C LEU A 6 36.87 4.11 19.36
N LEU A 7 37.07 2.92 19.92
CA LEU A 7 36.69 1.64 19.35
C LEU A 7 35.16 1.54 19.40
N PHE A 8 34.50 1.62 18.25
CA PHE A 8 33.05 1.44 18.11
C PHE A 8 32.72 -0.06 18.28
N SER A 9 32.22 -0.47 19.44
CA SER A 9 31.67 -1.81 19.64
C SER A 9 30.26 -1.88 19.06
N LEU A 10 30.13 -2.51 17.88
CA LEU A 10 28.83 -2.96 17.36
C LEU A 10 28.25 -4.01 18.30
N THR A 11 27.27 -3.60 19.10
CA THR A 11 26.43 -4.52 19.88
C THR A 11 25.02 -4.45 19.31
N PRO A 12 24.49 -5.51 18.68
CA PRO A 12 23.11 -5.50 18.20
C PRO A 12 22.13 -5.58 19.39
N PRO A 13 20.97 -4.90 19.32
CA PRO A 13 19.95 -4.99 20.37
C PRO A 13 19.33 -6.38 20.40
N GLN A 14 19.43 -7.04 21.56
CA GLN A 14 18.75 -8.30 21.87
C GLN A 14 17.24 -8.06 22.02
N LEU A 15 16.43 -8.75 21.21
CA LEU A 15 14.97 -8.79 21.33
C LEU A 15 14.56 -9.77 22.46
N PRO A 16 13.55 -9.44 23.29
CA PRO A 16 13.05 -10.34 24.33
C PRO A 16 12.25 -11.52 23.73
N PRO A 17 12.21 -12.70 24.39
CA PRO A 17 11.51 -13.87 23.88
C PRO A 17 9.98 -13.72 23.97
N HIS A 18 9.30 -13.88 22.83
CA HIS A 18 7.84 -13.91 22.75
C HIS A 18 7.28 -15.15 23.46
N ARG A 19 6.47 -14.91 24.49
CA ARG A 19 5.68 -15.92 25.19
C ARG A 19 4.50 -16.32 24.30
N ALA A 20 4.45 -17.59 23.90
CA ALA A 20 3.36 -18.16 23.11
C ALA A 20 2.03 -18.06 23.88
N ALA A 21 1.12 -17.22 23.39
CA ALA A 21 -0.27 -17.19 23.81
C ALA A 21 -1.11 -17.83 22.71
N SER A 22 -1.41 -19.12 22.87
CA SER A 22 -2.47 -19.79 22.13
C SER A 22 -3.82 -19.15 22.46
N ARG A 23 -4.39 -18.41 21.52
CA ARG A 23 -5.81 -18.03 21.58
C ARG A 23 -6.42 -18.16 20.19
N THR A 24 -7.22 -19.19 20.05
CA THR A 24 -8.14 -19.40 18.94
C THR A 24 -9.16 -18.25 18.93
N SER A 25 -8.98 -17.27 18.04
CA SER A 25 -10.05 -16.33 17.68
C SER A 25 -10.53 -16.68 16.28
N ARG A 26 -11.75 -17.21 16.22
CA ARG A 26 -12.57 -17.32 15.01
C ARG A 26 -12.59 -15.94 14.32
N ALA A 27 -12.00 -15.86 13.14
CA ALA A 27 -11.97 -14.64 12.33
C ALA A 27 -13.40 -14.14 12.08
N ALA A 28 -13.70 -12.95 12.58
CA ALA A 28 -14.89 -12.21 12.20
C ALA A 28 -14.69 -11.67 10.78
N ALA A 29 -15.71 -11.79 9.94
CA ALA A 29 -15.74 -11.20 8.61
C ALA A 29 -15.48 -9.67 8.69
N PRO A 30 -14.73 -9.09 7.73
CA PRO A 30 -14.48 -7.66 7.75
C PRO A 30 -15.81 -6.91 7.55
N ARG A 31 -16.15 -6.07 8.53
CA ARG A 31 -17.25 -5.11 8.40
C ARG A 31 -16.78 -3.98 7.49
N ALA A 32 -17.65 -3.59 6.55
CA ALA A 32 -17.49 -2.40 5.73
C ALA A 32 -17.24 -1.18 6.64
N VAL A 33 -16.18 -0.44 6.34
CA VAL A 33 -15.80 0.78 7.03
C VAL A 33 -16.22 1.95 6.15
N ASP A 34 -17.33 2.59 6.53
CA ASP A 34 -17.72 3.89 6.00
C ASP A 34 -16.95 4.96 6.78
N ASP A 35 -15.93 5.56 6.14
CA ASP A 35 -15.39 6.87 6.52
C ASP A 35 -14.81 7.55 5.26
N GLU A 36 -15.68 8.36 4.65
CA GLU A 36 -15.71 8.77 3.23
C GLU A 36 -14.63 9.79 2.80
N SER A 37 -13.51 9.98 3.52
CA SER A 37 -12.52 10.99 3.07
C SER A 37 -11.05 10.73 3.40
N LYS A 38 -10.72 9.63 4.07
CA LYS A 38 -9.30 9.28 4.38
C LYS A 38 -8.87 7.90 3.88
N GLY A 39 -9.81 7.05 3.48
CA GLY A 39 -9.55 5.73 2.89
C GLY A 39 -9.70 5.63 1.36
N ALA A 40 -10.10 6.72 0.68
CA ALA A 40 -10.57 6.64 -0.71
C ALA A 40 -9.47 6.34 -1.76
N LEU A 41 -8.20 6.62 -1.48
CA LEU A 41 -7.11 6.39 -2.44
C LEU A 41 -6.39 5.04 -2.26
N GLY A 42 -6.30 4.52 -1.03
CA GLY A 42 -5.74 3.18 -0.76
C GLY A 42 -6.79 2.08 -0.81
N GLY A 43 -7.90 2.29 -0.09
CA GLY A 43 -9.02 1.34 -0.02
C GLY A 43 -9.75 1.14 -1.34
N ALA A 44 -9.68 2.08 -2.30
CA ALA A 44 -10.22 1.88 -3.64
C ALA A 44 -9.28 1.12 -4.58
N VAL A 45 -7.96 1.17 -4.38
CA VAL A 45 -7.00 0.37 -5.16
C VAL A 45 -7.04 -1.07 -4.67
N LEU A 46 -6.94 -1.28 -3.36
CA LEU A 46 -7.04 -2.61 -2.79
C LEU A 46 -8.46 -3.14 -2.86
N GLY A 47 -9.49 -2.28 -2.69
CA GLY A 47 -10.89 -2.62 -2.92
C GLY A 47 -11.23 -2.84 -4.40
N GLY A 48 -10.56 -2.16 -5.33
CA GLY A 48 -10.68 -2.38 -6.78
C GLY A 48 -9.96 -3.66 -7.22
N LEU A 49 -8.81 -3.98 -6.63
CA LEU A 49 -8.15 -5.26 -6.79
C LEU A 49 -8.94 -6.40 -6.14
N ILE A 50 -9.50 -6.21 -4.94
CA ILE A 50 -10.28 -7.20 -4.18
C ILE A 50 -11.70 -7.40 -4.76
N ALA A 51 -12.35 -6.35 -5.28
CA ALA A 51 -13.65 -6.45 -5.92
C ALA A 51 -13.56 -6.65 -7.45
N GLY A 52 -12.36 -6.51 -8.01
CA GLY A 52 -12.06 -6.75 -9.41
C GLY A 52 -11.86 -8.24 -9.73
N PRO A 53 -11.53 -8.57 -11.00
CA PRO A 53 -11.33 -9.95 -11.43
C PRO A 53 -10.22 -10.66 -10.63
N PHE A 54 -9.23 -9.91 -10.17
CA PHE A 54 -8.14 -10.42 -9.33
C PHE A 54 -8.59 -10.83 -7.94
N GLY A 55 -9.43 -10.05 -7.30
CA GLY A 55 -9.92 -10.32 -5.96
C GLY A 55 -11.01 -11.38 -5.91
N ALA A 56 -11.76 -11.55 -7.00
CA ALA A 56 -12.60 -12.73 -7.20
C ALA A 56 -11.75 -14.02 -7.28
N LEU A 57 -10.61 -13.98 -7.98
CA LEU A 57 -9.65 -15.08 -8.04
C LEU A 57 -8.93 -15.31 -6.69
N TRP A 58 -8.53 -14.24 -6.02
CA TRP A 58 -7.75 -14.29 -4.79
C TRP A 58 -8.58 -14.62 -3.56
N GLY A 59 -9.79 -14.07 -3.44
CA GLY A 59 -10.77 -14.38 -2.38
C GLY A 59 -11.23 -15.84 -2.41
N ALA A 60 -11.30 -16.45 -3.61
CA ALA A 60 -11.52 -17.88 -3.75
C ALA A 60 -10.31 -18.72 -3.31
N SER A 61 -9.07 -18.28 -3.62
CA SER A 61 -7.83 -19.02 -3.33
C SER A 61 -7.30 -18.90 -1.88
N LEU A 62 -7.47 -17.75 -1.23
CA LEU A 62 -7.14 -17.58 0.19
C LEU A 62 -8.12 -18.33 1.11
N GLY A 63 -9.37 -18.52 0.66
CA GLY A 63 -10.35 -19.35 1.35
C GLY A 63 -10.14 -20.86 1.17
N SER A 64 -9.61 -21.31 0.03
CA SER A 64 -9.37 -22.72 -0.28
C SER A 64 -8.00 -23.26 0.19
N SER A 65 -6.99 -22.41 0.35
CA SER A 65 -5.61 -22.84 0.62
C SER A 65 -5.31 -23.22 2.08
N MET A 66 -6.22 -22.98 3.03
CA MET A 66 -6.19 -23.57 4.38
C MET A 66 -6.76 -25.01 4.37
N GLY A 67 -6.21 -25.92 3.55
CA GLY A 67 -6.52 -27.37 3.65
C GLY A 67 -6.41 -28.22 2.38
N ALA A 68 -6.26 -27.61 1.21
CA ALA A 68 -6.33 -28.29 -0.08
C ALA A 68 -5.14 -29.23 -0.41
N ALA A 69 -5.43 -30.54 -0.55
CA ALA A 69 -4.46 -31.58 -0.94
C ALA A 69 -4.07 -31.47 -2.42
N GLY A 70 -2.89 -31.98 -2.81
CA GLY A 70 -2.23 -31.75 -4.11
C GLY A 70 -2.98 -32.11 -5.42
N ARG A 71 -4.22 -32.61 -5.37
CA ARG A 71 -5.12 -32.70 -6.53
C ARG A 71 -5.84 -31.39 -6.82
N GLU A 72 -6.25 -30.68 -5.77
CA GLU A 72 -6.93 -29.39 -5.87
C GLU A 72 -5.99 -28.31 -6.40
N ARG A 73 -4.70 -28.34 -6.00
CA ARG A 73 -3.64 -27.49 -6.60
C ARG A 73 -3.46 -27.70 -8.11
N ARG A 74 -3.65 -28.92 -8.61
CA ARG A 74 -3.56 -29.23 -10.06
C ARG A 74 -4.79 -28.76 -10.81
N GLU A 75 -5.96 -28.82 -10.18
CA GLU A 75 -7.20 -28.28 -10.74
C GLU A 75 -7.19 -26.74 -10.74
N GLU A 76 -6.63 -26.12 -9.72
CA GLU A 76 -6.33 -24.69 -9.67
C GLU A 76 -5.34 -24.31 -10.77
N GLU A 77 -4.23 -25.05 -10.91
CA GLU A 77 -3.27 -24.83 -12.00
C GLU A 77 -3.93 -24.98 -13.38
N ALA A 78 -4.78 -25.99 -13.57
CA ALA A 78 -5.48 -26.20 -14.84
C ALA A 78 -6.49 -25.08 -15.13
N ARG A 79 -7.15 -24.53 -14.10
CA ARG A 79 -8.04 -23.36 -14.23
C ARG A 79 -7.27 -22.09 -14.54
N LEU A 80 -6.19 -21.80 -13.80
CA LEU A 80 -5.31 -20.65 -14.04
C LEU A 80 -4.72 -20.71 -15.45
N ALA A 81 -4.25 -21.89 -15.85
CA ALA A 81 -3.80 -22.15 -17.20
C ALA A 81 -4.94 -21.95 -18.20
N ALA A 82 -6.16 -22.42 -17.96
CA ALA A 82 -7.31 -22.19 -18.85
C ALA A 82 -7.63 -20.68 -19.02
N MET A 83 -7.45 -19.88 -17.97
CA MET A 83 -7.59 -18.42 -18.00
C MET A 83 -6.39 -17.68 -18.62
N GLY A 84 -5.34 -18.40 -19.01
CA GLY A 84 -4.14 -17.82 -19.61
C GLY A 84 -3.20 -17.13 -18.63
N LEU A 85 -3.41 -17.37 -17.33
CA LEU A 85 -2.58 -16.80 -16.28
C LEU A 85 -1.42 -17.75 -15.98
N ASP A 86 -0.20 -17.24 -16.12
CA ASP A 86 1.01 -17.96 -15.72
C ASP A 86 1.14 -18.00 -14.19
N ARG A 87 1.64 -19.10 -13.66
CA ARG A 87 1.83 -19.31 -12.22
C ARG A 87 2.81 -18.29 -11.63
N GLU A 88 3.79 -17.87 -12.43
CA GLU A 88 4.72 -16.82 -12.04
C GLU A 88 4.01 -15.46 -11.89
N ALA A 89 3.10 -15.12 -12.79
CA ALA A 89 2.29 -13.90 -12.69
C ALA A 89 1.38 -13.90 -11.46
N VAL A 90 0.75 -15.04 -11.15
CA VAL A 90 -0.07 -15.21 -9.94
C VAL A 90 0.78 -15.01 -8.67
N ARG A 91 2.01 -15.54 -8.66
CA ARG A 91 2.94 -15.35 -7.52
C ARG A 91 3.40 -13.90 -7.39
N LEU A 92 3.68 -13.22 -8.49
CA LEU A 92 4.07 -11.82 -8.50
C LEU A 92 2.94 -10.92 -7.99
N ALA A 93 1.70 -11.18 -8.43
CA ALA A 93 0.51 -10.48 -7.94
C ALA A 93 0.32 -10.71 -6.43
N ALA A 94 0.53 -11.94 -5.94
CA ALA A 94 0.47 -12.28 -4.51
C ALA A 94 1.43 -11.44 -3.68
N ALA A 95 2.69 -11.39 -4.12
CA ALA A 95 3.75 -10.68 -3.43
C ALA A 95 3.45 -9.17 -3.41
N LEU A 96 3.03 -8.61 -4.53
CA LEU A 96 2.69 -7.20 -4.64
C LEU A 96 1.48 -6.83 -3.78
N ALA A 97 0.46 -7.69 -3.71
CA ALA A 97 -0.70 -7.48 -2.84
C ALA A 97 -0.32 -7.51 -1.35
N ALA A 98 0.56 -8.43 -0.95
CA ALA A 98 1.07 -8.48 0.42
C ALA A 98 1.92 -7.25 0.77
N GLU A 99 2.79 -6.82 -0.15
CA GLU A 99 3.58 -5.58 0.00
C GLU A 99 2.69 -4.34 0.10
N LEU A 100 1.64 -4.26 -0.72
CA LEU A 100 0.69 -3.14 -0.68
C LEU A 100 -0.09 -3.11 0.63
N ALA A 101 -0.57 -4.26 1.12
CA ALA A 101 -1.29 -4.35 2.39
C ALA A 101 -0.41 -3.95 3.59
N GLU A 102 0.85 -4.40 3.61
CA GLU A 102 1.82 -4.00 4.63
C GLU A 102 2.11 -2.49 4.56
N ALA A 103 2.30 -1.96 3.35
CA ALA A 103 2.53 -0.52 3.16
C ALA A 103 1.32 0.31 3.64
N GLU A 104 0.09 -0.11 3.38
CA GLU A 104 -1.12 0.56 3.87
C GLU A 104 -1.24 0.49 5.40
N ALA A 105 -0.97 -0.66 6.01
CA ALA A 105 -0.94 -0.79 7.47
C ALA A 105 0.09 0.18 8.08
N SER A 106 1.25 0.33 7.43
CA SER A 106 2.28 1.26 7.86
C SER A 106 1.88 2.73 7.68
N VAL A 107 1.05 3.08 6.69
CA VAL A 107 0.45 4.43 6.57
C VAL A 107 -0.41 4.71 7.80
N SER A 108 -1.29 3.78 8.17
CA SER A 108 -2.18 3.96 9.34
C SER A 108 -1.38 4.18 10.62
N ALA A 109 -0.31 3.40 10.84
CA ALA A 109 0.56 3.57 12.00
C ALA A 109 1.28 4.93 12.01
N CYS A 110 1.73 5.42 10.85
CA CYS A 110 2.35 6.74 10.74
C CYS A 110 1.36 7.88 11.00
N GLU A 111 0.12 7.75 10.52
CA GLU A 111 -0.94 8.74 10.78
C GLU A 111 -1.36 8.81 12.25
N GLU A 112 -1.39 7.67 12.94
CA GLU A 112 -1.63 7.63 14.38
C GLU A 112 -0.51 8.33 15.15
N ALA A 113 0.74 8.09 14.77
CA ALA A 113 1.89 8.78 15.35
C ALA A 113 1.84 10.30 15.08
N GLU A 114 1.51 10.72 13.86
CA GLU A 114 1.34 12.12 13.50
C GLU A 114 0.24 12.78 14.35
N ARG A 115 -0.93 12.12 14.47
CA ARG A 115 -2.04 12.63 15.28
C ARG A 115 -1.69 12.74 16.75
N SER A 116 -0.97 11.75 17.28
CA SER A 116 -0.50 11.76 18.67
C SER A 116 0.42 12.94 18.95
N GLN A 117 1.37 13.21 18.05
CA GLN A 117 2.32 14.33 18.19
C GLN A 117 1.66 15.69 18.00
N SER A 118 0.71 15.82 17.05
CA SER A 118 -0.08 17.05 16.89
C SER A 118 -0.85 17.38 18.17
N ASN A 119 -1.54 16.39 18.74
CA ASN A 119 -2.29 16.58 19.98
C ASN A 119 -1.37 16.97 21.16
N LEU A 120 -0.16 16.40 21.23
CA LEU A 120 0.80 16.77 22.25
C LEU A 120 1.28 18.22 22.08
N GLY A 121 1.63 18.63 20.86
CA GLY A 121 2.02 19.99 20.53
C GLY A 121 0.95 21.01 20.88
N GLU A 122 -0.31 20.75 20.51
CA GLU A 122 -1.46 21.60 20.84
C GLU A 122 -1.65 21.76 22.35
N ARG A 123 -1.54 20.66 23.12
CA ARG A 123 -1.67 20.70 24.58
C ARG A 123 -0.52 21.49 25.23
N LEU A 124 0.70 21.35 24.74
CA LEU A 124 1.85 22.10 25.25
C LEU A 124 1.73 23.59 24.92
N ALA A 125 1.25 23.92 23.72
CA ALA A 125 0.99 25.31 23.32
C ALA A 125 -0.09 25.96 24.20
N ALA A 126 -1.19 25.25 24.48
CA ALA A 126 -2.23 25.71 25.38
C ALA A 126 -1.69 25.93 26.81
N ALA A 127 -0.94 24.97 27.36
CA ALA A 127 -0.34 25.09 28.67
C ALA A 127 0.64 26.30 28.76
N ALA A 128 1.45 26.53 27.72
CA ALA A 128 2.35 27.68 27.67
C ALA A 128 1.59 29.03 27.62
N ALA A 129 0.42 29.06 27.00
CA ALA A 129 -0.45 30.23 26.97
C ALA A 129 -1.12 30.48 28.34
N GLU A 130 -1.59 29.43 29.01
CA GLU A 130 -2.14 29.50 30.37
C GLU A 130 -1.10 29.98 31.39
N GLN A 131 0.12 29.44 31.34
CA GLN A 131 1.24 29.88 32.19
C GLN A 131 1.56 31.36 31.98
N TYR A 132 1.50 31.84 30.73
CA TYR A 132 1.70 33.26 30.42
C TYR A 132 0.59 34.13 30.99
N ALA A 133 -0.68 33.75 30.80
CA ALA A 133 -1.82 34.49 31.34
C ALA A 133 -1.76 34.57 32.87
N ALA A 134 -1.45 33.46 33.54
CA ALA A 134 -1.27 33.42 34.99
C ALA A 134 -0.10 34.30 35.46
N ALA A 135 1.01 34.33 34.71
CA ALA A 135 2.14 35.21 35.03
C ALA A 135 1.74 36.69 34.94
N GLU A 136 0.95 37.09 33.94
CA GLU A 136 0.44 38.45 33.83
C GLU A 136 -0.46 38.83 35.02
N GLU A 137 -1.33 37.92 35.47
CA GLU A 137 -2.17 38.13 36.65
C GLU A 137 -1.34 38.34 37.91
N LYS A 138 -0.30 37.52 38.12
CA LYS A 138 0.62 37.68 39.27
C LYS A 138 1.39 38.98 39.23
N LEU A 139 1.86 39.39 38.04
CA LEU A 139 2.54 40.66 37.86
C LEU A 139 1.62 41.85 38.17
N ARG A 140 0.35 41.82 37.72
CA ARG A 140 -0.65 42.84 38.05
C ARG A 140 -0.95 42.92 39.55
N ALA A 141 -0.86 41.79 40.26
CA ALA A 141 -1.01 41.72 41.71
C ALA A 141 0.24 42.16 42.49
N GLY A 142 1.34 42.52 41.81
CA GLY A 142 2.61 42.91 42.43
C GLY A 142 3.46 41.73 42.93
N ASP A 143 3.06 40.49 42.64
CA ASP A 143 3.81 39.28 42.98
C ASP A 143 4.77 38.91 41.84
N GLU A 144 5.88 39.66 41.78
CA GLU A 144 6.88 39.47 40.73
C GLU A 144 7.63 38.14 40.82
N GLU A 145 7.80 37.58 42.03
CA GLU A 145 8.52 36.33 42.22
C GLU A 145 7.75 35.16 41.62
N SER A 146 6.45 35.06 41.91
CA SER A 146 5.57 34.06 41.29
C SER A 146 5.45 34.26 39.78
N ALA A 147 5.37 35.51 39.31
CA ALA A 147 5.33 35.80 37.88
C ALA A 147 6.61 35.31 37.16
N ARG A 148 7.79 35.55 37.77
CA ARG A 148 9.07 35.03 37.24
C ARG A 148 9.09 33.51 37.19
N ALA A 149 8.63 32.83 38.24
CA ALA A 149 8.58 31.36 38.27
C ALA A 149 7.72 30.78 37.13
N LEU A 150 6.52 31.34 36.91
CA LEU A 150 5.63 30.92 35.81
C LEU A 150 6.23 31.17 34.43
N LEU A 151 6.98 32.26 34.25
CA LEU A 151 7.67 32.53 32.98
C LEU A 151 8.83 31.57 32.72
N VAL A 152 9.53 31.12 33.76
CA VAL A 152 10.55 30.06 33.63
C VAL A 152 9.90 28.73 33.25
N GLU A 153 8.82 28.35 33.94
CA GLU A 153 8.07 27.13 33.62
C GLU A 153 7.53 27.16 32.18
N ARG A 154 7.02 28.32 31.73
CA ARG A 154 6.62 28.53 30.34
C ARG A 154 7.75 28.30 29.34
N GLN A 155 8.96 28.78 29.63
CA GLN A 155 10.11 28.54 28.74
C GLN A 155 10.40 27.05 28.60
N GLU A 156 10.29 26.28 29.67
CA GLU A 156 10.43 24.82 29.63
C GLU A 156 9.31 24.16 28.81
N THR A 157 8.06 24.58 28.99
CA THR A 157 6.91 24.10 28.21
C THR A 157 7.09 24.43 26.72
N GLN A 158 7.55 25.63 26.39
CA GLN A 158 7.84 26.03 25.01
C GLN A 158 8.96 25.21 24.39
N ALA A 159 10.02 24.90 25.15
CA ALA A 159 11.08 24.03 24.67
C ALA A 159 10.56 22.60 24.39
N LYS A 160 9.63 22.09 25.20
CA LYS A 160 8.95 20.81 24.95
C LYS A 160 8.06 20.89 23.72
N ALA A 161 7.31 21.98 23.54
CA ALA A 161 6.46 22.20 22.37
C ALA A 161 7.28 22.21 21.08
N ALA A 162 8.41 22.93 21.07
CA ALA A 162 9.31 22.98 19.92
C ALA A 162 9.88 21.60 19.55
N ARG A 163 10.15 20.73 20.54
CA ARG A 163 10.54 19.34 20.30
C ARG A 163 9.41 18.52 19.71
N ALA A 164 8.20 18.63 20.26
CA ALA A 164 7.02 17.95 19.73
C ALA A 164 6.72 18.38 18.29
N ASP A 165 6.90 19.66 17.95
CA ASP A 165 6.74 20.17 16.59
C ASP A 165 7.79 19.58 15.63
N ALA A 166 9.05 19.44 16.07
CA ALA A 166 10.09 18.79 15.28
C ALA A 166 9.75 17.31 15.03
N GLU A 167 9.35 16.58 16.07
CA GLU A 167 8.91 15.18 15.98
C GLU A 167 7.66 15.02 15.08
N LEU A 168 6.75 15.98 15.10
CA LEU A 168 5.57 16.03 14.23
C LEU A 168 5.98 16.18 12.75
N GLN A 169 6.95 17.05 12.45
CA GLN A 169 7.46 17.17 11.07
C GLN A 169 8.13 15.88 10.60
N GLU A 170 8.94 15.25 11.46
CA GLU A 170 9.54 13.95 11.15
C GLU A 170 8.48 12.85 10.95
N ALA A 171 7.38 12.88 11.70
CA ALA A 171 6.25 11.97 11.51
C ALA A 171 5.56 12.22 10.16
N ARG A 172 5.33 13.49 9.78
CA ARG A 172 4.75 13.88 8.48
C ARG A 172 5.60 13.43 7.31
N ASP A 173 6.90 13.65 7.38
CA ASP A 173 7.84 13.24 6.32
C ASP A 173 7.82 11.73 6.13
N ARG A 174 7.75 10.95 7.23
CA ARG A 174 7.57 9.50 7.19
C ARG A 174 6.23 9.11 6.55
N THR A 175 5.12 9.71 6.97
CA THR A 175 3.79 9.46 6.38
C THR A 175 3.80 9.73 4.87
N LEU A 176 4.40 10.84 4.43
CA LEU A 176 4.53 11.17 3.01
C LEU A 176 5.38 10.16 2.25
N SER A 177 6.51 9.72 2.83
CA SER A 177 7.38 8.70 2.23
C SER A 177 6.63 7.38 2.03
N VAL A 178 5.91 6.92 3.05
CA VAL A 178 5.14 5.67 2.96
C VAL A 178 3.99 5.80 1.96
N ARG A 179 3.27 6.93 1.93
CA ARG A 179 2.21 7.19 0.94
C ARG A 179 2.75 7.17 -0.51
N ARG A 180 3.96 7.69 -0.73
CA ARG A 180 4.63 7.58 -2.04
C ARG A 180 4.95 6.13 -2.38
N ALA A 181 5.41 5.32 -1.41
CA ALA A 181 5.65 3.89 -1.63
C ALA A 181 4.35 3.15 -2.00
N VAL A 182 3.24 3.41 -1.31
CA VAL A 182 1.91 2.89 -1.65
C VAL A 182 1.52 3.28 -3.08
N SER A 183 1.73 4.53 -3.48
CA SER A 183 1.43 5.00 -4.85
C SER A 183 2.27 4.29 -5.93
N VAL A 184 3.53 3.96 -5.63
CA VAL A 184 4.39 3.21 -6.56
C VAL A 184 3.91 1.77 -6.67
N LEU A 185 3.58 1.14 -5.54
CA LEU A 185 3.07 -0.23 -5.51
C LEU A 185 1.71 -0.35 -6.21
N SER A 186 0.82 0.63 -6.03
CA SER A 186 -0.48 0.66 -6.71
C SER A 186 -0.34 0.80 -8.22
N THR A 187 0.58 1.64 -8.68
CA THR A 187 0.87 1.79 -10.12
C THR A 187 1.40 0.49 -10.71
N ARG A 188 2.35 -0.16 -10.03
CA ARG A 188 2.85 -1.49 -10.44
C ARG A 188 1.76 -2.55 -10.47
N ALA A 189 0.79 -2.47 -9.56
CA ALA A 189 -0.32 -3.40 -9.52
C ALA A 189 -1.25 -3.21 -10.73
N ALA A 190 -1.56 -1.97 -11.09
CA ALA A 190 -2.33 -1.64 -12.28
C ALA A 190 -1.61 -2.05 -13.58
N GLU A 191 -0.29 -1.85 -13.66
CA GLU A 191 0.51 -2.31 -14.80
C GLU A 191 0.50 -3.84 -14.94
N LEU A 192 0.61 -4.56 -13.82
CA LEU A 192 0.52 -6.01 -13.80
C LEU A 192 -0.86 -6.49 -14.26
N GLU A 193 -1.93 -5.88 -13.75
CA GLU A 193 -3.31 -6.17 -14.16
C GLU A 193 -3.50 -5.97 -15.67
N ALA A 194 -3.09 -4.82 -16.20
CA ALA A 194 -3.17 -4.53 -17.63
C ALA A 194 -2.37 -5.53 -18.49
N SER A 195 -1.19 -5.97 -18.02
CA SER A 195 -0.39 -6.96 -18.72
C SER A 195 -1.07 -8.33 -18.79
N LEU A 196 -1.82 -8.69 -17.74
CA LEU A 196 -2.52 -9.96 -17.64
C LEU A 196 -3.82 -9.97 -18.44
N ASP A 197 -4.56 -8.87 -18.45
CA ASP A 197 -5.71 -8.70 -19.34
C ASP A 197 -5.29 -8.82 -20.81
N GLN A 198 -4.15 -8.22 -21.18
CA GLN A 198 -3.61 -8.36 -22.53
C GLN A 198 -3.19 -9.81 -22.84
N ALA A 199 -2.59 -10.51 -21.89
CA ALA A 199 -2.21 -11.92 -22.06
C ALA A 199 -3.44 -12.83 -22.22
N ALA A 200 -4.47 -12.63 -21.39
CA ALA A 200 -5.74 -13.34 -21.47
C ALA A 200 -6.46 -13.07 -22.80
N ALA A 201 -6.52 -11.82 -23.25
CA ALA A 201 -7.11 -11.44 -24.54
C ALA A 201 -6.38 -12.10 -25.72
N ARG A 202 -5.04 -12.07 -25.74
CA ARG A 202 -4.24 -12.76 -26.77
C ARG A 202 -4.51 -14.26 -26.80
N LYS A 203 -4.66 -14.89 -25.64
CA LYS A 203 -5.00 -16.31 -25.54
C LYS A 203 -6.41 -16.60 -26.04
N ALA A 204 -7.39 -15.77 -25.73
CA ALA A 204 -8.75 -15.92 -26.24
C ALA A 204 -8.79 -15.85 -27.77
N VAL A 205 -8.00 -14.96 -28.38
CA VAL A 205 -7.86 -14.86 -29.84
C VAL A 205 -7.11 -16.07 -30.43
N GLY A 206 -6.10 -16.60 -29.74
CA GLY A 206 -5.35 -17.79 -30.18
C GLY A 206 -6.04 -19.14 -29.92
N SER A 207 -7.06 -19.18 -29.05
CA SER A 207 -7.78 -20.40 -28.63
C SER A 207 -9.16 -20.55 -29.28
N GLY A 208 -9.57 -19.62 -30.14
CA GLY A 208 -10.71 -19.88 -31.02
C GLY A 208 -10.36 -21.05 -31.94
N PRO A 209 -11.27 -22.02 -32.18
CA PRO A 209 -11.10 -22.83 -33.36
C PRO A 209 -10.96 -21.86 -34.54
N VAL A 210 -10.03 -22.13 -35.45
CA VAL A 210 -10.13 -21.67 -36.84
C VAL A 210 -11.39 -22.32 -37.44
N ALA A 211 -12.56 -21.90 -36.96
CA ALA A 211 -13.89 -22.22 -37.44
C ALA A 211 -14.49 -20.86 -37.79
N GLY A 212 -14.14 -20.40 -38.99
CA GLY A 212 -14.36 -19.02 -39.40
C GLY A 212 -13.25 -18.44 -40.27
N ALA A 213 -12.28 -19.24 -40.73
CA ALA A 213 -11.82 -19.03 -42.09
C ALA A 213 -13.05 -19.32 -42.98
N VAL A 214 -13.82 -18.28 -43.31
CA VAL A 214 -14.38 -18.23 -44.65
C VAL A 214 -13.18 -18.54 -45.54
N GLU A 215 -13.25 -19.61 -46.33
CA GLU A 215 -12.32 -19.82 -47.43
C GLU A 215 -12.39 -18.56 -48.29
N ALA A 216 -11.58 -17.56 -47.97
CA ALA A 216 -11.03 -16.70 -48.98
C ALA A 216 -10.28 -17.68 -49.88
N ALA A 217 -10.88 -17.95 -51.04
CA ALA A 217 -10.27 -18.71 -52.11
C ALA A 217 -8.78 -18.31 -52.18
N PRO A 218 -7.86 -19.28 -52.37
CA PRO A 218 -6.43 -18.95 -52.45
C PRO A 218 -6.28 -17.75 -53.40
N PRO A 219 -5.53 -16.71 -53.01
CA PRO A 219 -5.37 -15.54 -53.87
C PRO A 219 -4.95 -16.05 -55.24
N GLU A 220 -5.77 -15.75 -56.24
CA GLU A 220 -5.57 -16.22 -57.60
C GLU A 220 -4.14 -15.89 -58.02
N ASP A 221 -3.44 -16.87 -58.58
CA ASP A 221 -2.05 -16.69 -59.02
C ASP A 221 -1.98 -15.42 -59.89
N PRO A 222 -1.13 -14.43 -59.54
CA PRO A 222 -1.04 -13.18 -60.29
C PRO A 222 -0.69 -13.39 -61.77
N LEU A 223 -0.13 -14.55 -62.15
CA LEU A 223 0.04 -14.96 -63.55
C LEU A 223 -1.27 -15.35 -64.24
N LEU A 224 -2.17 -16.05 -63.54
CA LEU A 224 -3.49 -16.45 -64.07
C LEU A 224 -4.41 -15.24 -64.27
N ALA A 225 -4.38 -14.28 -63.34
CA ALA A 225 -5.12 -13.02 -63.48
C ALA A 225 -4.67 -12.22 -64.71
N ARG A 226 -3.34 -12.11 -64.94
CA ARG A 226 -2.79 -11.44 -66.12
C ARG A 226 -3.08 -12.16 -67.44
N PHE A 227 -3.18 -13.49 -67.42
CA PHE A 227 -3.55 -14.25 -68.62
C PHE A 227 -5.02 -14.03 -69.00
N LYS A 228 -5.91 -13.98 -68.02
CA LYS A 228 -7.34 -13.71 -68.25
C LYS A 228 -7.58 -12.30 -68.79
N ASP A 229 -6.85 -11.30 -68.31
CA ASP A 229 -6.91 -9.93 -68.84
C ASP A 229 -6.46 -9.84 -70.31
N LEU A 230 -5.53 -10.71 -70.73
CA LEU A 230 -5.06 -10.79 -72.12
C LEU A 230 -6.02 -11.59 -73.03
N GLU A 231 -6.74 -12.57 -72.48
CA GLU A 231 -7.72 -13.38 -73.24
C GLU A 231 -9.10 -12.70 -73.36
N GLY A 232 -9.48 -11.83 -72.42
CA GLY A 232 -10.73 -11.05 -72.46
C GLY A 232 -10.67 -9.81 -73.38
N GLY A 233 -9.51 -9.53 -73.99
CA GLY A 233 -9.26 -8.41 -74.90
C GLY A 233 -9.32 -8.77 -76.39
N LYS A 234 -10.25 -9.64 -76.80
CA LYS A 234 -10.56 -9.92 -78.21
C LYS A 234 -12.05 -9.74 -78.50
#